data_AF-A0A063BWY1-F1
#
_entry.id   AF-A0A063BWY1-F1
#
_cell.length_a   1.000
_cell.length_b   1.000
_cell.length_c   1.000
_cell.angle_alpha   90.00
_cell.angle_beta   90.00
_cell.angle_gamma   90.00
#
_symmetry.space_group_name_H-M   'P 1'
#
loop_
_entity.id
_entity.type
_entity.pdbx_description
1 polymer ?
#
loop_
_entity_poly.entity_id
_entity_poly.type
_entity_poly.pdbx_seq_one_letter_code
_entity_poly.pdbx_strand_id
1 'polypeptide(L)'
;MVSSSDAAISKLQTQLEPYIKPREQVNYIRRVLALELGSYTGDGPAQYPPPLSIESLQKITGPELKGAYRHYIEALRDHMSSRQSYDEAVHVMNNDSLVSTPRSRSVPSTLLEDHLSLLKLRKKRDSLLAVRSHLQRLSQTLDADQRSLNVEQILKHGGAQPSVPTAVINSFIIQQSSTEPSLQTRLCQLEKNGLKAKLQLRQEQRALSEARAKCTTKSELVSNGAKLQALNSTRDELINWIEMELCKASAEEEPDSGKHHEDQSCLPATPEQAEIESQLQQIQGKYKSYTAARNDLLALMSPSVQLSIPHLEPEEGPTKLGQRNKPPCRDYLLAPYIQALLLQYQQQKALIANKAHFSSVLAKKNKASCRVLDRLAQESQLLSAHPVKSSARRRSVIPEATLTGPSDRPDLTVRTYPWIFAVDVAKIGGLETVAERIEAGQVNLEQSMTAVQEMAVLLGVEDEMTEEKTDATELTTTIEERLENRREKLGRTSSPTKKTALSQTRGDPWATLHGNLGLIGHDDVP
;
A
#
# COMPACT_ATOMS: atom_id res chain seq x y z
N MET A 1 -6.80 -15.84 -45.35
CA MET A 1 -5.49 -16.53 -45.25
C MET A 1 -5.61 -17.81 -44.43
N VAL A 2 -6.32 -18.83 -44.93
CA VAL A 2 -6.55 -20.11 -44.21
C VAL A 2 -5.88 -21.30 -44.92
N SER A 3 -5.33 -21.12 -46.12
CA SER A 3 -4.79 -22.20 -46.95
C SER A 3 -3.37 -22.68 -46.61
N SER A 4 -2.67 -22.03 -45.67
CA SER A 4 -1.27 -22.36 -45.36
C SER A 4 -1.12 -23.51 -44.35
N SER A 5 -2.04 -23.63 -43.40
CA SER A 5 -2.05 -24.72 -42.40
C SER A 5 -2.36 -26.07 -43.03
N ASP A 6 -3.32 -26.12 -43.96
CA ASP A 6 -3.75 -27.38 -44.59
C ASP A 6 -2.67 -27.96 -45.51
N ALA A 7 -1.88 -27.08 -46.15
CA ALA A 7 -0.72 -27.49 -46.94
C ALA A 7 0.41 -28.06 -46.07
N ALA A 8 0.58 -27.57 -44.84
CA ALA A 8 1.58 -28.09 -43.89
C ALA A 8 1.15 -29.46 -43.33
N ILE A 9 -0.13 -29.63 -43.01
CA ILE A 9 -0.69 -30.90 -42.54
C ILE A 9 -0.58 -31.98 -43.63
N SER A 10 -0.87 -31.62 -44.88
CA SER A 10 -0.75 -32.55 -46.02
C SER A 10 0.70 -33.01 -46.24
N LYS A 11 1.69 -32.12 -46.08
CA LYS A 11 3.12 -32.47 -46.15
C LYS A 11 3.56 -33.38 -45.01
N LEU A 12 3.03 -33.18 -43.81
CA LEU A 12 3.31 -34.06 -42.67
C LEU A 12 2.68 -35.44 -42.86
N GLN A 13 1.46 -35.50 -43.41
CA GLN A 13 0.80 -36.76 -43.71
C GLN A 13 1.58 -37.57 -44.74
N THR A 14 2.04 -36.96 -45.85
CA THR A 14 2.86 -37.68 -46.85
C THR A 14 4.21 -38.14 -46.30
N GLN A 15 4.81 -37.40 -45.36
CA GLN A 15 6.04 -37.82 -44.68
C GLN A 15 5.81 -38.97 -43.68
N LEU A 16 4.63 -39.04 -43.06
CA LEU A 16 4.30 -40.05 -42.06
C LEU A 16 3.64 -41.31 -42.64
N GLU A 17 3.01 -41.23 -43.82
CA GLU A 17 2.43 -42.38 -44.54
C GLU A 17 3.33 -43.64 -44.59
N PRO A 18 4.64 -43.55 -44.90
CA PRO A 18 5.49 -44.74 -44.90
C PRO A 18 5.67 -45.38 -43.52
N TYR A 19 5.50 -44.61 -42.44
CA TYR A 19 5.63 -45.04 -41.04
C TYR A 19 4.29 -45.39 -40.37
N ILE A 20 3.16 -44.95 -40.94
CA ILE A 20 1.81 -45.29 -40.48
C ILE A 20 1.40 -46.60 -41.14
N LYS A 21 1.62 -47.71 -40.44
CA LYS A 21 1.16 -49.04 -40.89
C LYS A 21 -0.22 -49.37 -40.32
N PRO A 22 -1.09 -50.09 -41.06
CA PRO A 22 -2.36 -50.56 -40.53
C PRO A 22 -2.12 -51.49 -39.33
N ARG A 23 -3.05 -51.46 -38.38
CA ARG A 23 -2.93 -52.15 -37.08
C ARG A 23 -2.62 -53.64 -37.21
N GLU A 24 -3.10 -54.27 -38.29
CA GLU A 24 -2.83 -55.67 -38.62
C GLU A 24 -1.37 -55.92 -39.00
N GLN A 25 -0.77 -55.07 -39.84
CA GLN A 25 0.65 -55.15 -40.18
C GLN A 25 1.54 -54.87 -38.96
N VAL A 26 1.15 -53.91 -38.11
CA VAL A 26 1.87 -53.65 -36.85
C VAL A 26 1.81 -54.87 -35.93
N ASN A 27 0.65 -55.52 -35.81
CA ASN A 27 0.50 -56.74 -35.02
C ASN A 27 1.30 -57.91 -35.61
N TYR A 28 1.35 -58.04 -36.95
CA TYR A 28 2.18 -59.04 -37.62
C TYR A 28 3.67 -58.81 -37.35
N ILE A 29 4.15 -57.58 -37.52
CA ILE A 29 5.55 -57.20 -37.23
C ILE A 29 5.88 -57.47 -35.76
N ARG A 30 4.98 -57.11 -34.82
CA ARG A 30 5.16 -57.41 -33.40
C ARG A 30 5.24 -58.91 -33.11
N ARG A 31 4.43 -59.74 -33.77
CA ARG A 31 4.50 -61.21 -33.62
C ARG A 31 5.82 -61.75 -34.15
N VAL A 32 6.26 -61.29 -35.32
CA VAL A 32 7.55 -61.71 -35.91
C VAL A 32 8.71 -61.30 -35.00
N LEU A 33 8.75 -60.05 -34.55
CA LEU A 33 9.78 -59.59 -33.61
C LEU A 33 9.72 -60.32 -32.27
N ALA A 34 8.53 -60.65 -31.76
CA ALA A 34 8.39 -61.43 -30.54
C ALA A 34 8.88 -62.89 -30.71
N LEU A 35 8.70 -63.49 -31.89
CA LEU A 35 9.25 -64.80 -32.21
C LEU A 35 10.79 -64.76 -32.33
N GLU A 36 11.34 -63.75 -32.98
CA GLU A 36 12.78 -63.54 -33.07
C GLU A 36 13.40 -63.27 -31.69
N LEU A 37 12.81 -62.39 -30.89
CA LEU A 37 13.31 -62.13 -29.53
C LEU A 37 13.17 -63.36 -28.62
N GLY A 38 12.11 -64.15 -28.79
CA GLY A 38 11.94 -65.45 -28.12
C GLY A 38 13.02 -66.46 -28.51
N SER A 39 13.46 -66.48 -29.77
CA SER A 39 14.54 -67.37 -30.23
C SER A 39 15.88 -67.06 -29.56
N TYR A 40 16.17 -65.78 -29.28
CA TYR A 40 17.39 -65.37 -28.56
C TYR A 40 17.32 -65.54 -27.04
N THR A 41 16.12 -65.53 -26.45
CA THR A 41 15.93 -65.66 -25.00
C THR A 41 15.68 -67.10 -24.53
N GLY A 42 15.40 -68.02 -25.46
CA GLY A 42 15.20 -69.45 -25.17
C GLY A 42 13.88 -69.79 -24.48
N ASP A 43 13.04 -68.77 -24.23
CA ASP A 43 11.68 -68.91 -23.71
C ASP A 43 10.71 -68.61 -24.86
N GLY A 44 9.64 -69.39 -24.98
CA GLY A 44 8.67 -69.32 -26.09
C GLY A 44 8.03 -67.93 -26.29
N PRO A 45 7.12 -67.77 -27.29
CA PRO A 45 6.64 -66.47 -27.75
C PRO A 45 6.09 -65.62 -26.59
N ALA A 46 6.85 -64.58 -26.22
CA ALA A 46 6.55 -63.74 -25.07
C ALA A 46 5.24 -62.97 -25.28
N GLN A 47 4.21 -63.28 -24.48
CA GLN A 47 2.91 -62.60 -24.50
C GLN A 47 2.93 -61.21 -23.81
N TYR A 48 4.06 -60.82 -23.25
CA TYR A 48 4.25 -59.56 -22.53
C TYR A 48 5.62 -58.95 -22.90
N PRO A 49 5.78 -57.61 -22.90
CA PRO A 49 7.10 -57.01 -23.11
C PRO A 49 8.04 -57.54 -22.01
N PRO A 50 9.11 -58.27 -22.37
CA PRO A 50 9.96 -58.91 -21.39
C PRO A 50 10.65 -57.83 -20.53
N PRO A 51 10.66 -57.96 -19.19
CA PRO A 51 11.63 -57.21 -18.41
C PRO A 51 13.02 -57.64 -18.91
N LEU A 52 13.86 -56.68 -19.27
CA LEU A 52 15.26 -56.91 -19.65
C LEU A 52 16.00 -57.49 -18.43
N SER A 53 15.85 -58.79 -18.21
CA SER A 53 16.48 -59.50 -17.11
C SER A 53 17.92 -59.88 -17.50
N ILE A 54 18.79 -59.68 -16.52
CA ILE A 54 20.24 -59.49 -16.58
C ILE A 54 21.01 -60.66 -17.22
N GLU A 55 20.44 -61.86 -17.23
CA GLU A 55 21.09 -63.07 -17.78
C GLU A 55 21.00 -63.17 -19.31
N SER A 56 19.99 -62.53 -19.92
CA SER A 56 19.75 -62.60 -21.37
C SER A 56 20.79 -61.80 -22.18
N LEU A 57 21.36 -60.73 -21.62
CA LEU A 57 22.30 -59.86 -22.35
C LEU A 57 23.72 -60.42 -22.45
N GLN A 58 24.10 -61.37 -21.59
CA GLN A 58 25.41 -62.02 -21.65
C GLN A 58 25.48 -63.01 -22.84
N LYS A 59 24.36 -63.64 -23.21
CA LYS A 59 24.27 -64.63 -24.29
C LYS A 59 24.15 -64.04 -25.70
N ILE A 60 23.80 -62.75 -25.84
CA ILE A 60 23.53 -62.09 -27.14
C ILE A 60 24.83 -61.70 -27.89
N THR A 61 26.01 -61.95 -27.32
CA THR A 61 27.30 -61.59 -27.95
C THR A 61 27.72 -62.56 -29.06
N GLY A 62 26.92 -62.67 -30.13
CA GLY A 62 27.37 -63.18 -31.42
C GLY A 62 28.07 -62.07 -32.23
N PRO A 63 28.99 -62.40 -33.17
CA PRO A 63 29.75 -61.42 -33.98
C PRO A 63 28.90 -60.63 -35.00
N GLU A 64 27.57 -60.77 -34.97
CA GLU A 64 26.64 -60.19 -35.94
C GLU A 64 26.24 -58.75 -35.62
N LEU A 65 26.56 -58.25 -34.41
CA LEU A 65 26.20 -56.91 -33.95
C LEU A 65 27.23 -55.88 -34.43
N LYS A 66 26.95 -55.20 -35.56
CA LYS A 66 27.81 -54.14 -36.12
C LYS A 66 27.20 -52.74 -35.96
N GLY A 67 28.06 -51.73 -35.80
CA GLY A 67 27.68 -50.31 -35.81
C GLY A 67 27.12 -49.78 -34.47
N ALA A 68 26.23 -48.79 -34.54
CA ALA A 68 25.69 -48.08 -33.38
C ALA A 68 25.00 -48.99 -32.35
N TYR A 69 24.44 -50.12 -32.79
CA TYR A 69 23.81 -51.10 -31.91
C TYR A 69 24.82 -51.82 -31.00
N ARG A 70 26.05 -52.05 -31.48
CA ARG A 70 27.15 -52.58 -30.65
C ARG A 70 27.52 -51.60 -29.55
N HIS A 71 27.69 -50.32 -29.90
CA HIS A 71 27.99 -49.28 -28.91
C HIS A 71 26.87 -49.08 -27.90
N TYR A 72 25.61 -49.25 -28.32
CA TYR A 72 24.47 -49.19 -27.41
C TYR A 72 24.48 -50.34 -26.41
N ILE A 73 24.73 -51.58 -26.86
CA ILE A 73 24.82 -52.74 -25.97
C ILE A 73 26.05 -52.65 -25.05
N GLU A 74 27.17 -52.13 -25.56
CA GLU A 74 28.38 -51.86 -24.77
C GLU A 74 28.13 -50.80 -23.70
N ALA A 75 27.50 -49.68 -24.06
CA ALA A 75 27.10 -48.64 -23.10
C ALA A 75 26.08 -49.16 -22.06
N LEU A 76 25.15 -50.04 -22.46
CA LEU A 76 24.24 -50.69 -21.52
C LEU A 76 24.98 -51.62 -20.57
N ARG A 77 25.98 -52.36 -21.05
CA ARG A 77 26.82 -53.21 -20.21
C ARG A 77 27.61 -52.38 -19.20
N ASP A 78 28.22 -51.29 -19.65
CA ASP A 78 29.01 -50.40 -18.79
C ASP A 78 28.13 -49.69 -17.75
N HIS A 79 26.92 -49.32 -18.14
CA HIS A 79 25.93 -48.76 -17.22
C HIS A 79 25.49 -49.79 -16.17
N MET A 80 25.30 -51.04 -16.58
CA MET A 80 24.93 -52.11 -15.65
C MET A 80 26.08 -52.52 -14.72
N SER A 81 27.32 -52.60 -15.22
CA SER A 81 28.49 -52.88 -14.39
C SER A 81 28.73 -51.75 -13.38
N SER A 82 28.59 -50.49 -13.82
CA SER A 82 28.67 -49.33 -12.92
C SER A 82 27.58 -49.35 -11.86
N ARG A 83 26.36 -49.81 -12.20
CA ARG A 83 25.26 -49.96 -11.25
C ARG A 83 25.53 -51.07 -10.24
N GLN A 84 26.06 -52.21 -10.69
CA GLN A 84 26.47 -53.29 -9.79
C GLN A 84 27.58 -52.83 -8.84
N SER A 85 28.61 -52.15 -9.33
CA SER A 85 29.66 -51.58 -8.48
C SER A 85 29.13 -50.52 -7.50
N TYR A 86 28.12 -49.74 -7.90
CA TYR A 86 27.43 -48.82 -7.00
C TYR A 86 26.65 -49.57 -5.92
N ASP A 87 25.87 -50.59 -6.29
CA ASP A 87 25.09 -51.39 -5.36
C ASP A 87 26.00 -52.16 -4.39
N GLU A 88 27.13 -52.67 -4.86
CA GLU A 88 28.20 -53.25 -4.04
C GLU A 88 28.82 -52.22 -3.09
N ALA A 89 29.13 -51.00 -3.56
CA ALA A 89 29.65 -49.93 -2.72
C ALA A 89 28.64 -49.51 -1.64
N VAL A 90 27.35 -49.45 -1.98
CA VAL A 90 26.26 -49.18 -1.03
C VAL A 90 26.12 -50.33 -0.02
N HIS A 91 26.24 -51.59 -0.47
CA HIS A 91 26.22 -52.75 0.41
C HIS A 91 27.43 -52.81 1.35
N VAL A 92 28.63 -52.46 0.87
CA VAL A 92 29.84 -52.36 1.70
C VAL A 92 29.71 -51.23 2.72
N MET A 93 29.20 -50.06 2.33
CA MET A 93 28.92 -48.96 3.27
C MET A 93 27.87 -49.33 4.33
N ASN A 94 26.89 -50.19 3.99
CA ASN A 94 25.91 -50.69 4.95
C ASN A 94 26.46 -51.81 5.84
N ASN A 95 27.35 -52.69 5.33
CA ASN A 95 27.89 -53.83 6.07
C ASN A 95 29.10 -53.48 6.96
N ASP A 96 29.92 -52.49 6.59
CA ASP A 96 30.99 -51.95 7.46
C ASP A 96 30.42 -51.21 8.69
N SER A 97 29.11 -50.96 8.73
CA SER A 97 28.41 -50.46 9.93
C SER A 97 28.08 -51.54 10.98
N LEU A 98 28.30 -52.83 10.67
CA LEU A 98 27.88 -53.95 11.52
C LEU A 98 28.99 -54.59 12.37
N VAL A 99 30.26 -54.15 12.24
CA VAL A 99 31.36 -54.64 13.09
C VAL A 99 32.07 -53.48 13.78
N SER A 100 31.36 -52.75 14.64
CA SER A 100 31.86 -52.28 15.94
C SER A 100 30.84 -51.36 16.62
N THR A 101 30.50 -51.74 17.85
CA THR A 101 29.75 -51.01 18.90
C THR A 101 28.22 -51.14 18.93
N PRO A 102 27.64 -51.48 20.10
CA PRO A 102 26.20 -51.54 20.28
C PRO A 102 25.69 -50.15 20.67
N ARG A 103 25.10 -49.41 19.73
CA ARG A 103 24.10 -48.39 20.09
C ARG A 103 23.16 -48.08 18.94
N SER A 104 22.00 -48.72 18.99
CA SER A 104 20.78 -48.19 18.39
C SER A 104 20.58 -46.73 18.84
N ARG A 105 20.68 -45.80 17.89
CA ARG A 105 19.88 -44.57 17.80
C ARG A 105 20.16 -43.87 16.46
N SER A 106 19.21 -44.06 15.54
CA SER A 106 18.85 -43.15 14.44
C SER A 106 19.97 -42.28 13.85
N VAL A 107 20.60 -42.77 12.78
CA VAL A 107 21.29 -41.86 11.84
C VAL A 107 20.23 -40.88 11.32
N PRO A 108 20.41 -39.56 11.51
CA PRO A 108 19.30 -38.62 11.42
C PRO A 108 19.02 -38.29 9.95
N SER A 109 17.74 -38.36 9.56
CA SER A 109 17.23 -37.84 8.28
C SER A 109 17.75 -36.44 7.96
N THR A 110 18.12 -35.67 8.98
CA THR A 110 18.71 -34.35 8.89
C THR A 110 20.01 -34.30 8.08
N LEU A 111 20.89 -35.31 8.12
CA LEU A 111 22.16 -35.25 7.36
C LEU A 111 21.92 -35.41 5.85
N LEU A 112 20.98 -36.25 5.46
CA LEU A 112 20.55 -36.38 4.07
C LEU A 112 19.78 -35.14 3.60
N GLU A 113 18.92 -34.58 4.44
CA GLU A 113 18.23 -33.32 4.17
C GLU A 113 19.22 -32.14 4.04
N ASP A 114 20.25 -32.10 4.89
CA ASP A 114 21.35 -31.13 4.81
C ASP A 114 22.14 -31.30 3.52
N HIS A 115 22.46 -32.54 3.12
CA HIS A 115 23.14 -32.80 1.86
C HIS A 115 22.28 -32.41 0.64
N LEU A 116 20.98 -32.71 0.66
CA LEU A 116 20.03 -32.30 -0.38
C LEU A 116 19.87 -30.77 -0.44
N SER A 117 19.83 -30.10 0.71
CA SER A 117 19.76 -28.65 0.77
C SER A 117 21.03 -28.00 0.22
N LEU A 118 22.22 -28.57 0.51
CA LEU A 118 23.50 -28.15 -0.06
C LEU A 118 23.55 -28.36 -1.58
N LEU A 119 23.06 -29.49 -2.09
CA LEU A 119 22.98 -29.72 -3.54
C LEU A 119 22.04 -28.73 -4.22
N LYS A 120 20.87 -28.45 -3.61
CA LYS A 120 19.96 -27.41 -4.10
C LYS A 120 20.62 -26.03 -4.08
N LEU A 121 21.40 -25.71 -3.04
CA LEU A 121 22.13 -24.45 -2.94
C LEU A 121 23.21 -24.32 -4.01
N ARG A 122 23.97 -25.40 -4.26
CA ARG A 122 24.97 -25.45 -5.35
C ARG A 122 24.33 -25.25 -6.71
N LYS A 123 23.24 -25.95 -7.00
CA LYS A 123 22.47 -25.76 -8.25
C LYS A 123 21.97 -24.33 -8.42
N LYS A 124 21.48 -23.70 -7.33
CA LYS A 124 21.09 -22.27 -7.36
C LYS A 124 22.28 -21.36 -7.62
N ARG A 125 23.41 -21.58 -6.95
CA ARG A 125 24.66 -20.83 -7.19
C ARG A 125 25.11 -20.95 -8.64
N ASP A 126 25.11 -22.16 -9.20
CA ASP A 126 25.53 -22.39 -10.57
C ASP A 126 24.57 -21.73 -11.57
N SER A 127 23.26 -21.76 -11.30
CA SER A 127 22.27 -21.02 -12.11
C SER A 127 22.48 -19.51 -12.05
N LEU A 128 22.80 -18.96 -10.87
CA LEU A 128 23.07 -17.54 -10.70
C LEU A 128 24.40 -17.12 -11.34
N LEU A 129 25.42 -17.98 -11.29
CA LEU A 129 26.67 -17.77 -12.00
C LEU A 129 26.47 -17.84 -13.52
N ALA A 130 25.64 -18.76 -14.01
CA ALA A 130 25.25 -18.80 -15.41
C ALA A 130 24.55 -17.50 -15.81
N VAL A 131 23.50 -17.08 -15.07
CA VAL A 131 22.80 -15.80 -15.32
C VAL A 131 23.77 -14.62 -15.29
N ARG A 132 24.66 -14.55 -14.29
CA ARG A 132 25.69 -13.50 -14.21
C ARG A 132 26.63 -13.52 -15.40
N SER A 133 27.07 -14.70 -15.85
CA SER A 133 27.92 -14.84 -17.04
C SER A 133 27.20 -14.43 -18.32
N HIS A 134 25.89 -14.67 -18.41
CA HIS A 134 25.05 -14.25 -19.52
C HIS A 134 24.80 -12.75 -19.48
N LEU A 135 24.54 -12.17 -18.31
CA LEU A 135 24.42 -10.73 -18.13
C LEU A 135 25.73 -10.00 -18.41
N GLN A 136 26.86 -10.59 -18.02
CA GLN A 136 28.19 -10.04 -18.32
C GLN A 136 28.52 -10.14 -19.81
N ARG A 137 28.14 -11.24 -20.48
CA ARG A 137 28.21 -11.33 -21.94
C ARG A 137 27.29 -10.31 -22.61
N LEU A 138 26.07 -10.14 -22.10
CA LEU A 138 25.12 -9.14 -22.60
C LEU A 138 25.62 -7.72 -22.38
N SER A 139 26.25 -7.40 -21.25
CA SER A 139 26.83 -6.08 -21.01
C SER A 139 28.04 -5.82 -21.91
N GLN A 140 28.88 -6.84 -22.12
CA GLN A 140 30.01 -6.76 -23.05
C GLN A 140 29.56 -6.60 -24.51
N THR A 141 28.46 -7.25 -24.91
CA THR A 141 27.85 -7.00 -26.22
C THR A 141 27.18 -5.63 -26.26
N LEU A 142 26.50 -5.19 -25.19
CA LEU A 142 25.81 -3.90 -25.14
C LEU A 142 26.77 -2.72 -25.29
N ASP A 143 27.99 -2.84 -24.76
CA ASP A 143 29.04 -1.82 -24.94
C ASP A 143 29.59 -1.79 -26.38
N ALA A 144 29.54 -2.90 -27.12
CA ALA A 144 29.89 -2.96 -28.55
C ALA A 144 28.71 -2.55 -29.47
N ASP A 145 27.48 -2.73 -29.01
CA ASP A 145 26.22 -2.61 -29.77
C ASP A 145 25.30 -1.47 -29.30
N GLN A 146 25.84 -0.40 -28.67
CA GLN A 146 25.05 0.80 -28.29
C GLN A 146 24.33 1.47 -29.50
N ARG A 147 24.60 1.02 -30.73
CA ARG A 147 23.92 1.44 -31.97
C ARG A 147 22.85 0.46 -32.49
N SER A 148 22.72 -0.76 -31.97
CA SER A 148 21.83 -1.79 -32.53
C SER A 148 20.64 -2.19 -31.64
N LEU A 149 20.57 -1.73 -30.38
CA LEU A 149 19.40 -1.96 -29.53
C LEU A 149 18.31 -0.92 -29.78
N ASN A 150 17.79 -0.90 -31.01
CA ASN A 150 16.58 -0.19 -31.33
C ASN A 150 15.39 -1.01 -30.79
N VAL A 151 14.86 -0.61 -29.64
CA VAL A 151 13.73 -1.26 -28.95
C VAL A 151 12.55 -1.48 -29.90
N GLU A 152 12.37 -0.61 -30.90
CA GLU A 152 11.36 -0.75 -31.92
C GLU A 152 11.57 -1.92 -32.88
N GLN A 153 12.82 -2.33 -33.16
CA GLN A 153 13.10 -3.46 -34.05
C GLN A 153 12.83 -4.80 -33.36
N ILE A 154 13.12 -4.89 -32.05
CA ILE A 154 12.84 -6.07 -31.22
C ILE A 154 11.33 -6.25 -31.04
N LEU A 155 10.59 -5.15 -30.81
CA LEU A 155 9.13 -5.19 -30.71
C LEU A 155 8.44 -5.49 -32.04
N LYS A 156 9.05 -5.14 -33.18
CA LYS A 156 8.54 -5.49 -34.52
C LYS A 156 8.82 -6.96 -34.92
N HIS A 157 9.80 -7.62 -34.29
CA HIS A 157 10.18 -9.01 -34.57
C HIS A 157 9.64 -10.01 -33.53
N GLY A 158 8.98 -9.54 -32.47
CA GLY A 158 8.19 -10.39 -31.58
C GLY A 158 6.88 -10.79 -32.27
N GLY A 159 6.70 -12.09 -32.55
CA GLY A 159 5.45 -12.62 -33.07
C GLY A 159 4.24 -12.24 -32.19
N ALA A 160 3.06 -12.22 -32.82
CA ALA A 160 1.79 -11.75 -32.26
C ALA A 160 1.63 -12.06 -30.77
N GLN A 161 1.56 -10.99 -29.98
CA GLN A 161 1.27 -11.03 -28.55
C GLN A 161 0.02 -11.90 -28.32
N PRO A 162 0.06 -12.86 -27.37
CA PRO A 162 -1.10 -13.71 -27.12
C PRO A 162 -2.30 -12.82 -26.77
N SER A 163 -3.37 -12.96 -27.56
CA SER A 163 -4.62 -12.24 -27.34
C SER A 163 -5.07 -12.48 -25.91
N VAL A 164 -5.22 -11.39 -25.16
CA VAL A 164 -5.67 -11.40 -23.77
C VAL A 164 -7.02 -12.12 -23.73
N PRO A 165 -7.22 -13.10 -22.82
CA PRO A 165 -8.48 -13.83 -22.73
C PRO A 165 -9.65 -12.86 -22.63
N THR A 166 -10.65 -13.03 -23.50
CA THR A 166 -11.87 -12.21 -23.54
C THR A 166 -12.63 -12.21 -22.21
N ALA A 167 -12.37 -13.16 -21.31
CA ALA A 167 -12.85 -13.16 -19.94
C ALA A 167 -12.36 -11.95 -19.11
N VAL A 168 -11.12 -11.49 -19.33
CA VAL A 168 -10.55 -10.32 -18.63
C VAL A 168 -11.09 -9.02 -19.21
N ILE A 169 -11.26 -8.96 -20.53
CA ILE A 169 -11.87 -7.80 -21.21
C ILE A 169 -13.35 -7.70 -20.83
N ASN A 170 -14.07 -8.82 -20.76
CA ASN A 170 -15.45 -8.86 -20.34
C ASN A 170 -15.63 -8.55 -18.85
N SER A 171 -14.68 -8.86 -17.96
CA SER A 171 -14.77 -8.40 -16.57
C SER A 171 -14.68 -6.88 -16.42
N PHE A 172 -13.95 -6.20 -17.31
CA PHE A 172 -13.92 -4.73 -17.35
C PHE A 172 -15.16 -4.14 -18.04
N ILE A 173 -15.70 -4.80 -19.07
CA ILE A 173 -16.91 -4.36 -19.78
C ILE A 173 -18.17 -4.58 -18.94
N ILE A 174 -18.27 -5.68 -18.18
CA ILE A 174 -19.41 -5.94 -17.27
C ILE A 174 -19.46 -4.90 -16.14
N GLN A 175 -18.29 -4.39 -15.70
CA GLN A 175 -18.23 -3.29 -14.74
C GLN A 175 -18.57 -1.91 -15.34
N GLN A 176 -18.54 -1.78 -16.67
CA GLN A 176 -18.90 -0.56 -17.39
C GLN A 176 -20.34 -0.57 -17.93
N SER A 177 -20.99 -1.73 -18.01
CA SER A 177 -22.36 -1.89 -18.53
C SER A 177 -23.46 -1.89 -17.46
N SER A 178 -23.11 -1.99 -16.17
CA SER A 178 -23.99 -1.44 -15.13
C SER A 178 -23.79 0.06 -15.11
N THR A 179 -24.85 0.82 -15.35
CA THR A 179 -24.91 2.28 -15.33
C THR A 179 -24.59 2.80 -13.92
N GLU A 180 -23.33 2.69 -13.50
CA GLU A 180 -22.83 3.34 -12.31
C GLU A 180 -22.78 4.84 -12.60
N PRO A 181 -23.46 5.68 -11.79
CA PRO A 181 -23.42 7.12 -11.96
C PRO A 181 -21.96 7.54 -11.79
N SER A 182 -21.43 8.28 -12.77
CA SER A 182 -20.04 8.75 -12.81
C SER A 182 -19.61 9.30 -11.44
N LEU A 183 -18.34 9.13 -11.04
CA LEU A 183 -17.87 9.55 -9.71
C LEU A 183 -18.28 10.99 -9.34
N GLN A 184 -18.34 11.89 -10.32
CA GLN A 184 -18.84 13.26 -10.14
C GLN A 184 -20.31 13.30 -9.71
N THR A 185 -21.19 12.51 -10.32
CA THR A 185 -22.60 12.43 -9.90
C THR A 185 -22.78 11.81 -8.51
N ARG A 186 -21.91 10.86 -8.12
CA ARG A 186 -21.86 10.34 -6.73
C ARG A 186 -21.40 11.40 -5.73
N LEU A 187 -20.38 12.19 -6.08
CA LEU A 187 -19.92 13.32 -5.27
C LEU A 187 -21.03 14.37 -5.12
N CYS A 188 -21.71 14.75 -6.22
CA CYS A 188 -22.84 15.68 -6.16
C CYS A 188 -24.01 15.13 -5.32
N GLN A 189 -24.28 13.81 -5.38
CA GLN A 189 -25.28 13.18 -4.52
C GLN A 189 -24.86 13.20 -3.04
N LEU A 190 -23.59 12.97 -2.73
CA LEU A 190 -23.06 13.01 -1.38
C LEU A 190 -23.05 14.43 -0.81
N GLU A 191 -22.69 15.43 -1.62
CA GLU A 191 -22.79 16.84 -1.26
C GLU A 191 -24.25 17.24 -1.00
N LYS A 192 -25.18 16.85 -1.88
CA LYS A 192 -26.61 17.08 -1.71
C LYS A 192 -27.15 16.43 -0.43
N ASN A 193 -26.75 15.19 -0.16
CA ASN A 193 -27.16 14.47 1.05
C ASN A 193 -26.53 15.08 2.31
N GLY A 194 -25.27 15.52 2.24
CA GLY A 194 -24.59 16.22 3.31
C GLY A 194 -25.25 17.57 3.64
N LEU A 195 -25.68 18.32 2.62
CA LEU A 195 -26.44 19.56 2.81
C LEU A 195 -27.83 19.29 3.40
N LYS A 196 -28.54 18.27 2.92
CA LYS A 196 -29.83 17.84 3.50
C LYS A 196 -29.70 17.45 4.97
N ALA A 197 -28.69 16.65 5.31
CA ALA A 197 -28.44 16.23 6.69
C ALA A 197 -28.08 17.43 7.58
N LYS A 198 -27.27 18.38 7.10
CA LYS A 198 -26.98 19.62 7.84
C LYS A 198 -28.24 20.46 8.08
N LEU A 199 -29.13 20.55 7.09
CA LEU A 199 -30.39 21.27 7.22
C LEU A 199 -31.33 20.58 8.22
N GLN A 200 -31.46 19.26 8.17
CA GLN A 200 -32.22 18.47 9.14
C GLN A 200 -31.67 18.64 10.56
N LEU A 201 -30.35 18.56 10.73
CA LEU A 201 -29.70 18.79 12.03
C LEU A 201 -30.00 20.20 12.57
N ARG A 202 -29.96 21.23 11.71
CA ARG A 202 -30.31 22.60 12.11
C ARG A 202 -31.79 22.72 12.49
N GLN A 203 -32.70 22.05 11.78
CA GLN A 203 -34.12 22.01 12.12
C GLN A 203 -34.36 21.32 13.47
N GLU A 204 -33.74 20.17 13.70
CA GLU A 204 -33.82 19.44 14.98
C GLU A 204 -33.21 20.25 16.11
N GLN A 205 -32.08 20.92 15.89
CA GLN A 205 -31.46 21.77 16.91
C GLN A 205 -32.36 22.96 17.29
N ARG A 206 -33.05 23.56 16.32
CA ARG A 206 -34.07 24.60 16.58
C ARG A 206 -35.23 24.01 17.37
N ALA A 207 -35.80 22.88 16.94
CA ALA A 207 -36.89 22.20 17.63
C ALA A 207 -36.50 21.82 19.08
N LEU A 208 -35.27 21.35 19.30
CA LEU A 208 -34.72 21.09 20.63
C LEU A 208 -34.56 22.37 21.45
N SER A 209 -34.11 23.46 20.86
CA SER A 209 -33.99 24.75 21.57
C SER A 209 -35.36 25.31 21.96
N GLU A 210 -36.36 25.17 21.09
CA GLU A 210 -37.75 25.55 21.37
C GLU A 210 -38.37 24.66 22.44
N ALA A 211 -38.16 23.34 22.38
CA ALA A 211 -38.60 22.41 23.40
C ALA A 211 -37.95 22.71 24.75
N ARG A 212 -36.64 23.01 24.77
CA ARG A 212 -35.93 23.45 25.98
C ARG A 212 -36.49 24.74 26.54
N ALA A 213 -36.75 25.75 25.71
CA ALA A 213 -37.37 27.01 26.14
C ALA A 213 -38.79 26.82 26.69
N LYS A 214 -39.57 25.89 26.10
CA LYS A 214 -40.90 25.49 26.60
C LYS A 214 -40.83 24.69 27.90
N CYS A 215 -39.73 23.98 28.17
CA CYS A 215 -39.53 23.25 29.42
C CYS A 215 -38.98 24.14 30.54
N THR A 216 -38.12 25.13 30.25
CA THR A 216 -37.61 26.07 31.27
C THR A 216 -38.73 26.92 31.86
N THR A 217 -39.71 27.34 31.04
CA THR A 217 -40.89 28.09 31.50
C THR A 217 -41.87 27.25 32.32
N LYS A 218 -41.89 25.93 32.14
CA LYS A 218 -42.78 25.00 32.87
C LYS A 218 -42.13 24.35 34.09
N SER A 219 -40.81 24.41 34.22
CA SER A 219 -40.03 23.78 35.32
C SER A 219 -40.42 24.30 36.72
N GLU A 220 -40.91 25.54 36.80
CA GLU A 220 -41.38 26.17 38.05
C GLU A 220 -42.76 25.65 38.51
N LEU A 221 -43.56 25.07 37.60
CA LEU A 221 -44.92 24.56 37.87
C LEU A 221 -44.99 23.04 38.07
N VAL A 222 -43.87 22.31 37.87
CA VAL A 222 -43.86 20.84 37.93
C VAL A 222 -43.54 20.37 39.36
N SER A 223 -44.49 19.65 39.96
CA SER A 223 -44.36 18.99 41.28
C SER A 223 -43.12 18.09 41.36
N ASN A 224 -42.44 18.09 42.51
CA ASN A 224 -41.24 17.28 42.76
C ASN A 224 -41.48 15.77 42.54
N GLY A 225 -42.71 15.28 42.74
CA GLY A 225 -43.08 13.89 42.44
C GLY A 225 -43.04 13.56 40.96
N ALA A 226 -43.51 14.47 40.10
CA ALA A 226 -43.42 14.31 38.65
C ALA A 226 -41.98 14.43 38.13
N LYS A 227 -41.13 15.23 38.80
CA LYS A 227 -39.68 15.30 38.51
C LYS A 227 -38.98 13.98 38.83
N LEU A 228 -39.29 13.35 39.97
CA LEU A 228 -38.74 12.04 40.34
C LEU A 228 -39.22 10.94 39.39
N GLN A 229 -40.50 10.95 39.00
CA GLN A 229 -41.02 9.98 38.04
C GLN A 229 -40.40 10.15 36.66
N ALA A 230 -40.21 11.39 36.18
CA ALA A 230 -39.52 11.66 34.93
C ALA A 230 -38.05 11.22 34.99
N LEU A 231 -37.34 11.49 36.10
CA LEU A 231 -35.96 11.03 36.29
C LEU A 231 -35.86 9.51 36.31
N ASN A 232 -36.77 8.82 37.00
CA ASN A 232 -36.85 7.36 36.97
C ASN A 232 -37.14 6.86 35.56
N SER A 233 -38.09 7.47 34.83
CA SER A 233 -38.34 7.12 33.42
C SER A 233 -37.11 7.32 32.54
N THR A 234 -36.39 8.44 32.68
CA THR A 234 -35.15 8.66 31.92
C THR A 234 -34.04 7.69 32.33
N ARG A 235 -34.00 7.28 33.59
CA ARG A 235 -33.07 6.27 34.08
C ARG A 235 -33.39 4.91 33.45
N ASP A 236 -34.66 4.51 33.45
CA ASP A 236 -35.11 3.24 32.90
C ASP A 236 -34.93 3.21 31.37
N GLU A 237 -35.19 4.32 30.68
CA GLU A 237 -34.92 4.46 29.25
C GLU A 237 -33.42 4.43 28.93
N LEU A 238 -32.57 5.06 29.74
CA LEU A 238 -31.12 4.99 29.58
C LEU A 238 -30.58 3.59 29.86
N ILE A 239 -31.10 2.91 30.87
CA ILE A 239 -30.78 1.51 31.14
C ILE A 239 -31.17 0.65 29.93
N ASN A 240 -32.40 0.79 29.43
CA ASN A 240 -32.86 0.04 28.26
C ASN A 240 -32.07 0.40 26.99
N TRP A 241 -31.69 1.67 26.80
CA TRP A 241 -30.86 2.08 25.67
C TRP A 241 -29.44 1.49 25.77
N ILE A 242 -28.84 1.52 26.96
CA ILE A 242 -27.53 0.91 27.21
C ILE A 242 -27.62 -0.60 27.01
N GLU A 243 -28.64 -1.27 27.55
CA GLU A 243 -28.87 -2.70 27.38
C GLU A 243 -29.06 -3.04 25.90
N MET A 244 -29.87 -2.27 25.17
CA MET A 244 -30.06 -2.46 23.73
C MET A 244 -28.77 -2.21 22.92
N GLU A 245 -27.99 -1.19 23.28
CA GLU A 245 -26.74 -0.88 22.59
C GLU A 245 -25.65 -1.92 22.92
N LEU A 246 -25.63 -2.45 24.15
CA LEU A 246 -24.80 -3.60 24.53
C LEU A 246 -25.25 -4.88 23.81
N CYS A 247 -26.55 -5.11 23.65
CA CYS A 247 -27.08 -6.22 22.84
C CYS A 247 -26.66 -6.08 21.37
N LYS A 248 -26.69 -4.88 20.80
CA LYS A 248 -26.24 -4.64 19.41
C LYS A 248 -24.74 -4.82 19.26
N ALA A 249 -23.95 -4.29 20.18
CA ALA A 249 -22.49 -4.48 20.19
C ALA A 249 -22.09 -5.94 20.40
N SER A 250 -22.92 -6.73 21.10
CA SER A 250 -22.74 -8.18 21.26
C SER A 250 -23.28 -9.00 20.08
N ALA A 251 -24.15 -8.44 19.25
CA ALA A 251 -24.79 -9.12 18.11
C ALA A 251 -24.15 -8.78 16.75
N GLU A 252 -23.11 -7.94 16.72
CA GLU A 252 -22.39 -7.56 15.50
C GLU A 252 -21.26 -8.53 15.12
N GLU A 253 -21.13 -9.66 15.84
CA GLU A 253 -20.44 -10.86 15.34
C GLU A 253 -21.46 -11.76 14.61
N GLU A 254 -21.55 -11.57 13.28
CA GLU A 254 -22.12 -12.43 12.21
C GLU A 254 -23.34 -13.34 12.50
N PRO A 255 -24.37 -13.33 11.62
CA PRO A 255 -25.43 -14.33 11.65
C PRO A 255 -24.99 -15.58 10.89
N ASP A 256 -24.59 -16.64 11.58
CA ASP A 256 -24.82 -17.98 11.05
C ASP A 256 -25.25 -19.00 12.12
N SER A 257 -26.49 -19.43 11.94
CA SER A 257 -27.15 -20.65 12.40
C SER A 257 -26.80 -21.28 13.76
N GLY A 258 -27.81 -21.24 14.65
CA GLY A 258 -28.29 -22.49 15.26
C GLY A 258 -28.31 -22.57 16.79
N LYS A 259 -29.48 -22.21 17.34
CA LYS A 259 -30.17 -22.92 18.42
C LYS A 259 -29.47 -23.12 19.80
N HIS A 260 -30.15 -22.52 20.78
CA HIS A 260 -30.55 -23.06 22.09
C HIS A 260 -29.67 -22.83 23.35
N HIS A 261 -30.37 -22.27 24.35
CA HIS A 261 -30.20 -22.31 25.82
C HIS A 261 -29.07 -21.45 26.41
N GLU A 262 -29.43 -20.36 27.08
CA GLU A 262 -29.71 -20.25 28.52
C GLU A 262 -28.49 -20.51 29.42
N ASP A 263 -28.19 -19.46 30.18
CA ASP A 263 -27.62 -19.44 31.53
C ASP A 263 -26.17 -19.89 31.82
N GLN A 264 -25.60 -19.06 32.69
CA GLN A 264 -24.52 -19.33 33.65
C GLN A 264 -23.05 -19.24 33.19
N SER A 265 -22.45 -18.16 33.69
CA SER A 265 -21.27 -18.19 34.56
C SER A 265 -19.92 -18.53 33.93
N CYS A 266 -18.97 -17.60 34.12
CA CYS A 266 -17.52 -17.83 34.08
C CYS A 266 -16.98 -18.50 32.81
N LEU A 267 -16.66 -17.70 31.78
CA LEU A 267 -15.77 -18.16 30.71
C LEU A 267 -14.38 -18.49 31.28
N PRO A 268 -13.90 -19.74 31.18
CA PRO A 268 -12.49 -20.05 31.32
C PRO A 268 -11.76 -19.58 30.04
N ALA A 269 -10.48 -19.25 30.18
CA ALA A 269 -9.61 -18.99 29.05
C ALA A 269 -9.78 -20.08 27.99
N THR A 270 -10.11 -19.68 26.76
CA THR A 270 -10.19 -20.56 25.61
C THR A 270 -8.87 -21.34 25.46
N PRO A 271 -8.91 -22.66 25.15
CA PRO A 271 -7.69 -23.48 25.04
C PRO A 271 -6.72 -22.94 23.98
N GLU A 272 -7.25 -22.24 22.97
CA GLU A 272 -6.47 -21.58 21.92
C GLU A 272 -5.60 -20.43 22.46
N GLN A 273 -6.08 -19.63 23.42
CA GLN A 273 -5.27 -18.58 24.04
C GLN A 273 -4.10 -19.17 24.84
N ALA A 274 -4.35 -20.26 25.58
CA ALA A 274 -3.31 -20.94 26.35
C ALA A 274 -2.26 -21.60 25.45
N GLU A 275 -2.66 -22.13 24.30
CA GLU A 275 -1.75 -22.68 23.27
C GLU A 275 -0.91 -21.58 22.61
N ILE A 276 -1.50 -20.43 22.30
CA ILE A 276 -0.78 -19.28 21.74
C ILE A 276 0.25 -18.73 22.74
N GLU A 277 -0.14 -18.59 24.01
CA GLU A 277 0.78 -18.14 25.07
C GLU A 277 1.94 -19.13 25.30
N SER A 278 1.64 -20.43 25.27
CA SER A 278 2.64 -21.51 25.29
C SER A 278 3.64 -21.40 24.14
N GLN A 279 3.15 -21.19 22.91
CA GLN A 279 4.01 -21.02 21.73
C GLN A 279 4.85 -19.74 21.80
N LEU A 280 4.28 -18.64 22.28
CA LEU A 280 5.01 -17.39 22.48
C LEU A 280 6.12 -17.54 23.53
N GLN A 281 5.85 -18.23 24.63
CA GLN A 281 6.86 -18.56 25.65
C GLN A 281 7.97 -19.45 25.07
N GLN A 282 7.62 -20.44 24.22
CA GLN A 282 8.59 -21.28 23.55
C GLN A 282 9.47 -20.48 22.57
N ILE A 283 8.89 -19.56 21.81
CA ILE A 283 9.62 -18.66 20.89
C ILE A 283 10.54 -17.74 21.69
N GLN A 284 10.06 -17.16 22.79
CA GLN A 284 10.85 -16.32 23.66
C GLN A 284 12.03 -17.09 24.29
N GLY A 285 11.81 -18.35 24.68
CA GLY A 285 12.87 -19.25 25.17
C GLY A 285 13.93 -19.52 24.10
N LYS A 286 13.51 -19.86 22.87
CA LYS A 286 14.42 -20.07 21.73
C LYS A 286 15.20 -18.80 21.40
N TYR A 287 14.57 -17.64 21.42
CA TYR A 287 15.23 -16.36 21.17
C TYR A 287 16.24 -16.01 22.26
N LYS A 288 15.91 -16.23 23.54
CA LYS A 288 16.84 -16.05 24.67
C LYS A 288 18.06 -16.96 24.52
N SER A 289 17.85 -18.25 24.21
CA SER A 289 18.90 -19.22 23.92
C SER A 289 19.80 -18.76 22.77
N TYR A 290 19.22 -18.29 21.66
CA TYR A 290 19.96 -17.75 20.53
C TYR A 290 20.80 -16.52 20.92
N THR A 291 20.23 -15.58 21.68
CA THR A 291 20.97 -14.40 22.13
C THR A 291 22.09 -14.74 23.10
N ALA A 292 21.88 -15.73 23.99
CA ALA A 292 22.90 -16.21 24.90
C ALA A 292 24.06 -16.85 24.13
N ALA A 293 23.77 -17.81 23.24
CA ALA A 293 24.79 -18.45 22.41
C ALA A 293 25.56 -17.44 21.52
N ARG A 294 24.87 -16.42 21.02
CA ARG A 294 25.51 -15.33 20.26
C ARG A 294 26.42 -14.48 21.17
N ASN A 295 25.99 -14.17 22.38
CA ASN A 295 26.82 -13.44 23.35
C ASN A 295 28.03 -14.26 23.78
N ASP A 296 27.88 -15.57 23.95
CA ASP A 296 28.98 -16.48 24.27
C ASP A 296 29.98 -16.57 23.11
N LEU A 297 29.51 -16.64 21.86
CA LEU A 297 30.37 -16.56 20.69
C LEU A 297 31.07 -15.20 20.60
N LEU A 298 30.38 -14.10 20.89
CA LEU A 298 30.99 -12.78 20.92
C LEU A 298 32.02 -12.65 22.06
N ALA A 299 31.79 -13.29 23.21
CA ALA A 299 32.72 -13.33 24.33
C ALA A 299 33.98 -14.17 24.01
N LEU A 300 33.82 -15.30 23.31
CA LEU A 300 34.93 -16.12 22.82
C LEU A 300 35.72 -15.43 21.70
N MET A 301 35.04 -14.64 20.87
CA MET A 301 35.64 -13.89 19.76
C MET A 301 36.11 -12.49 20.13
N SER A 302 35.79 -12.01 21.34
CA SER A 302 36.50 -10.89 21.96
C SER A 302 37.72 -11.46 22.68
N PRO A 303 38.92 -11.53 22.06
CA PRO A 303 40.12 -11.53 22.88
C PRO A 303 39.99 -10.29 23.75
N SER A 304 40.23 -10.47 25.05
CA SER A 304 40.30 -9.43 26.06
C SER A 304 41.09 -8.21 25.54
N VAL A 305 40.39 -7.28 24.91
CA VAL A 305 40.83 -5.90 24.79
C VAL A 305 40.42 -5.29 26.13
N GLN A 306 41.15 -5.69 27.17
CA GLN A 306 41.41 -4.80 28.28
C GLN A 306 42.08 -3.60 27.63
N LEU A 307 41.30 -2.53 27.42
CA LEU A 307 41.81 -1.18 27.22
C LEU A 307 42.49 -0.77 28.54
N SER A 308 43.64 -1.36 28.82
CA SER A 308 44.65 -0.75 29.66
C SER A 308 45.35 0.25 28.78
N ILE A 309 44.99 1.52 28.96
CA ILE A 309 45.62 2.69 28.37
C ILE A 309 47.13 2.62 28.70
N PRO A 310 48.05 2.50 27.72
CA PRO A 310 49.47 2.67 27.99
C PRO A 310 49.83 4.13 27.79
N HIS A 311 50.21 4.77 28.89
CA HIS A 311 50.98 6.00 28.89
C HIS A 311 52.33 5.76 28.20
N LEU A 312 52.77 6.77 27.43
CA LEU A 312 54.02 6.80 26.68
C LEU A 312 55.24 6.56 27.57
N GLU A 313 56.17 5.69 27.15
CA GLU A 313 57.59 6.03 26.96
C GLU A 313 58.34 4.89 26.24
N PRO A 314 59.36 5.20 25.41
CA PRO A 314 60.11 4.23 24.62
C PRO A 314 61.41 3.82 25.33
N GLU A 315 61.84 2.56 25.22
CA GLU A 315 63.25 2.14 25.34
C GLU A 315 63.41 0.69 24.84
N GLU A 316 64.64 0.38 24.46
CA GLU A 316 65.09 -0.62 23.49
C GLU A 316 65.11 -2.10 23.96
N GLY A 317 65.27 -3.03 23.00
CA GLY A 317 65.79 -4.38 23.29
C GLY A 317 65.21 -5.55 22.47
N PRO A 318 66.02 -6.33 21.72
CA PRO A 318 65.54 -7.38 20.82
C PRO A 318 65.55 -8.79 21.45
N THR A 319 65.11 -9.76 20.64
CA THR A 319 65.30 -11.25 20.74
C THR A 319 64.18 -12.06 21.41
N LYS A 320 63.42 -12.85 20.63
CA LYS A 320 63.67 -14.29 20.37
C LYS A 320 62.53 -14.93 19.57
N LEU A 321 62.94 -15.79 18.63
CA LEU A 321 62.10 -16.73 17.89
C LEU A 321 61.22 -17.54 18.83
N GLY A 322 59.91 -17.55 18.54
CA GLY A 322 58.98 -18.58 18.96
C GLY A 322 58.27 -19.11 17.72
N GLN A 323 58.82 -20.17 17.11
CA GLN A 323 58.09 -21.02 16.17
C GLN A 323 56.90 -21.62 16.92
N ARG A 324 55.72 -21.02 16.74
CA ARG A 324 54.46 -21.63 17.13
C ARG A 324 53.90 -22.31 15.89
N ASN A 325 53.94 -23.64 15.92
CA ASN A 325 53.35 -24.53 14.94
C ASN A 325 51.95 -24.01 14.53
N LYS A 326 51.85 -23.50 13.29
CA LYS A 326 50.57 -23.23 12.63
C LYS A 326 49.99 -24.58 12.20
N PRO A 327 48.87 -25.06 12.78
CA PRO A 327 48.10 -26.07 12.09
C PRO A 327 47.59 -25.49 10.76
N PRO A 328 47.40 -26.31 9.70
CA PRO A 328 46.89 -25.83 8.43
C PRO A 328 45.53 -25.18 8.63
N CYS A 329 45.55 -23.86 8.46
CA CYS A 329 44.46 -22.92 8.68
C CYS A 329 43.24 -23.31 7.84
N ARG A 330 42.20 -23.85 8.51
CA ARG A 330 40.83 -23.91 7.98
C ARG A 330 40.09 -22.57 8.18
N ASP A 331 40.76 -21.56 8.73
CA ASP A 331 40.15 -20.28 9.10
C ASP A 331 39.95 -19.34 7.90
N TYR A 332 40.57 -19.62 6.75
CA TYR A 332 40.47 -18.78 5.55
C TYR A 332 39.12 -18.87 4.81
N LEU A 333 38.30 -19.91 5.04
CA LEU A 333 37.00 -20.04 4.37
C LEU A 333 35.89 -19.21 5.04
N LEU A 334 35.94 -19.06 6.37
CA LEU A 334 34.93 -18.31 7.14
C LEU A 334 35.34 -16.87 7.46
N ALA A 335 36.65 -16.58 7.51
CA ALA A 335 37.17 -15.23 7.72
C ALA A 335 36.56 -14.15 6.80
N PRO A 336 36.42 -14.33 5.46
CA PRO A 336 35.85 -13.29 4.62
C PRO A 336 34.36 -13.04 4.89
N TYR A 337 33.60 -14.07 5.28
CA TYR A 337 32.19 -13.92 5.64
C TYR A 337 32.00 -13.22 6.98
N ILE A 338 32.84 -13.54 7.96
CA ILE A 338 32.85 -12.88 9.26
C ILE A 338 33.27 -11.41 9.09
N GLN A 339 34.29 -11.14 8.26
CA GLN A 339 34.70 -9.78 7.95
C GLN A 339 33.61 -8.98 7.23
N ALA A 340 32.90 -9.59 6.27
CA ALA A 340 31.74 -8.97 5.61
C ALA A 340 30.60 -8.67 6.60
N LEU A 341 30.32 -9.59 7.53
CA LEU A 341 29.29 -9.40 8.55
C LEU A 341 29.69 -8.32 9.58
N LEU A 342 30.96 -8.22 9.93
CA LEU A 342 31.49 -7.14 10.76
C LEU A 342 31.38 -5.78 10.06
N LEU A 343 31.69 -5.70 8.76
CA LEU A 343 31.52 -4.48 7.96
C LEU A 343 30.03 -4.08 7.89
N GLN A 344 29.13 -5.03 7.67
CA GLN A 344 27.68 -4.78 7.69
C GLN A 344 27.19 -4.31 9.07
N TYR A 345 27.71 -4.91 10.15
CA TYR A 345 27.40 -4.49 11.51
C TYR A 345 27.90 -3.06 11.79
N GLN A 346 29.12 -2.73 11.35
CA GLN A 346 29.66 -1.37 11.46
C GLN A 346 28.82 -0.36 10.66
N GLN A 347 28.41 -0.72 9.44
CA GLN A 347 27.52 0.10 8.62
C GLN A 347 26.15 0.30 9.29
N GLN A 348 25.56 -0.76 9.83
CA GLN A 348 24.31 -0.68 10.58
C GLN A 348 24.45 0.23 11.81
N LYS A 349 25.55 0.10 12.55
CA LYS A 349 25.84 0.96 13.70
C LYS A 349 25.96 2.44 13.29
N ALA A 350 26.65 2.72 12.17
CA ALA A 350 26.75 4.06 11.62
C ALA A 350 25.38 4.61 11.18
N LEU A 351 24.55 3.79 10.54
CA LEU A 351 23.19 4.18 10.15
C LEU A 351 22.30 4.47 11.36
N ILE A 352 22.40 3.67 12.43
CA ILE A 352 21.66 3.90 13.68
C ILE A 352 22.11 5.22 14.33
N ALA A 353 23.42 5.48 14.38
CA ALA A 353 23.95 6.74 14.89
C ALA A 353 23.48 7.95 14.06
N ASN A 354 23.50 7.83 12.73
CA ASN A 354 22.99 8.87 11.82
C ASN A 354 21.49 9.10 12.02
N LYS A 355 20.68 8.03 12.11
CA LYS A 355 19.24 8.13 12.40
C LYS A 355 19.00 8.84 13.73
N ALA A 356 19.74 8.48 14.78
CA ALA A 356 19.65 9.13 16.08
C ALA A 356 19.99 10.63 15.98
N HIS A 357 21.08 10.97 15.29
CA HIS A 357 21.47 12.36 15.04
C HIS A 357 20.38 13.15 14.29
N PHE A 358 19.88 12.63 13.16
CA PHE A 358 18.82 13.30 12.40
C PHE A 358 17.53 13.45 13.21
N SER A 359 17.14 12.42 13.96
CA SER A 359 15.95 12.49 14.82
C SER A 359 16.09 13.56 15.92
N SER A 360 17.29 13.72 16.49
CA SER A 360 17.61 14.76 17.48
C SER A 360 17.58 16.15 16.85
N VAL A 361 18.18 16.33 15.67
CA VAL A 361 18.16 17.60 14.94
C VAL A 361 16.74 17.99 14.55
N LEU A 362 15.96 17.05 14.01
CA LEU A 362 14.55 17.28 13.67
C LEU A 362 13.71 17.63 14.90
N ALA A 363 13.91 16.92 16.02
CA ALA A 363 13.23 17.25 17.27
C ALA A 363 13.60 18.65 17.79
N LYS A 364 14.88 19.04 17.71
CA LYS A 364 15.33 20.39 18.06
C LYS A 364 14.70 21.45 17.17
N LYS A 365 14.65 21.23 15.85
CA LYS A 365 14.01 22.13 14.88
C LYS A 365 12.52 22.24 15.13
N ASN A 366 11.82 21.14 15.35
CA ASN A 366 10.40 21.15 15.67
C ASN A 366 10.11 21.89 16.99
N LYS A 367 10.89 21.63 18.05
CA LYS A 367 10.81 22.39 19.31
C LYS A 367 11.05 23.89 19.10
N ALA A 368 12.01 24.27 18.26
CA ALA A 368 12.26 25.67 17.93
C ALA A 368 11.09 26.30 17.15
N SER A 369 10.57 25.63 16.12
CA SER A 369 9.40 26.08 15.36
C SER A 369 8.16 26.24 16.24
N CYS A 370 7.92 25.31 17.16
CA CYS A 370 6.82 25.40 18.12
C CYS A 370 6.95 26.61 19.04
N ARG A 371 8.16 26.92 19.55
CA ARG A 371 8.40 28.12 20.36
C ARG A 371 8.17 29.42 19.57
N VAL A 372 8.55 29.44 18.29
CA VAL A 372 8.28 30.59 17.42
C VAL A 372 6.78 30.75 17.20
N LEU A 373 6.05 29.66 16.93
CA LEU A 373 4.59 29.70 16.79
C LEU A 373 3.91 30.16 18.09
N ASP A 374 4.39 29.78 19.26
CA ASP A 374 3.84 30.23 20.54
C ASP A 374 4.02 31.73 20.74
N ARG A 375 5.20 32.27 20.40
CA ARG A 375 5.47 33.71 20.46
C ARG A 375 4.59 34.47 19.48
N LEU A 376 4.54 34.02 18.23
CA LEU A 376 3.65 34.59 17.22
C LEU A 376 2.19 34.50 17.67
N ALA A 377 1.80 33.45 18.38
CA ALA A 377 0.44 33.29 18.87
C ALA A 377 0.10 34.29 19.98
N GLN A 378 1.07 34.62 20.84
CA GLN A 378 0.93 35.66 21.88
C GLN A 378 0.85 37.06 21.27
N GLU A 379 1.55 37.30 20.15
CA GLU A 379 1.55 38.58 19.44
C GLU A 379 0.37 38.74 18.47
N SER A 380 -0.33 37.65 18.14
CA SER A 380 -1.40 37.65 17.15
C SER A 380 -2.69 38.29 17.66
N GLN A 381 -3.11 39.36 16.99
CA GLN A 381 -4.44 39.95 17.16
C GLN A 381 -5.55 39.08 16.54
N LEU A 382 -5.21 38.24 15.56
CA LEU A 382 -6.18 37.37 14.88
C LEU A 382 -6.66 36.25 15.82
N LEU A 383 -5.75 35.64 16.57
CA LEU A 383 -6.08 34.58 17.52
C LEU A 383 -6.85 35.10 18.74
N SER A 384 -6.60 36.35 19.16
CA SER A 384 -7.35 36.97 20.25
C SER A 384 -8.75 37.44 19.80
N ALA A 385 -8.90 37.88 18.55
CA ALA A 385 -10.19 38.22 17.97
C ALA A 385 -11.07 36.98 17.71
N HIS A 386 -10.47 35.86 17.33
CA HIS A 386 -11.16 34.59 17.07
C HIS A 386 -10.58 33.47 17.94
N PRO A 387 -10.82 33.51 19.26
CA PRO A 387 -10.34 32.45 20.14
C PRO A 387 -11.02 31.15 19.74
N VAL A 388 -10.22 30.14 19.43
CA VAL A 388 -10.73 28.76 19.35
C VAL A 388 -11.35 28.49 20.70
N LYS A 389 -12.67 28.27 20.72
CA LYS A 389 -13.34 27.67 21.88
C LYS A 389 -12.82 26.25 21.96
N SER A 390 -11.61 26.09 22.52
CA SER A 390 -11.17 24.81 23.02
C SER A 390 -12.29 24.40 23.95
N SER A 391 -12.95 23.32 23.58
CA SER A 391 -13.96 22.67 24.39
C SER A 391 -13.25 22.19 25.67
N ALA A 392 -12.98 23.12 26.57
CA ALA A 392 -12.53 22.85 27.90
C ALA A 392 -13.71 22.14 28.57
N ARG A 393 -13.56 20.83 28.68
CA ARG A 393 -14.21 20.00 29.70
C ARG A 393 -15.67 19.60 29.43
N ARG A 394 -15.91 18.88 28.33
CA ARG A 394 -16.67 17.64 28.49
C ARG A 394 -15.66 16.53 28.75
N ARG A 395 -15.63 16.05 29.99
CA ARG A 395 -15.07 14.74 30.31
C ARG A 395 -15.84 13.72 29.48
N SER A 396 -15.34 13.36 28.31
CA SER A 396 -15.74 12.13 27.64
C SER A 396 -14.87 11.02 28.21
N VAL A 397 -15.51 10.19 29.04
CA VAL A 397 -15.02 8.90 29.50
C VAL A 397 -15.07 7.96 28.31
N ILE A 398 -14.06 8.02 27.43
CA ILE A 398 -13.75 6.97 26.45
C ILE A 398 -12.22 6.97 26.32
N PRO A 399 -11.52 5.84 26.57
CA PRO A 399 -10.07 5.80 26.47
C PRO A 399 -9.69 5.76 24.99
N GLU A 400 -9.29 6.91 24.45
CA GLU A 400 -8.60 7.02 23.16
C GLU A 400 -7.15 6.53 23.34
N ALA A 401 -7.02 5.24 23.58
CA ALA A 401 -5.78 4.55 23.81
C ALA A 401 -5.06 4.26 22.48
N THR A 402 -4.64 5.30 21.73
CA THR A 402 -3.56 5.14 20.71
C THR A 402 -2.76 6.42 20.40
N LEU A 403 -3.07 7.60 20.95
CA LEU A 403 -2.26 8.81 20.68
C LEU A 403 -1.40 9.33 21.85
N THR A 404 -1.55 8.77 23.05
CA THR A 404 -0.68 9.11 24.19
C THR A 404 0.43 8.08 24.36
N GLY A 405 1.38 8.08 23.42
CA GLY A 405 2.75 7.75 23.79
C GLY A 405 3.36 8.96 24.50
N PRO A 406 4.18 8.80 25.56
CA PRO A 406 4.94 9.89 26.15
C PRO A 406 6.08 10.25 25.19
N SER A 407 5.76 10.81 24.03
CA SER A 407 6.72 11.50 23.21
C SER A 407 6.54 12.97 23.48
N ASP A 408 7.49 13.52 24.23
CA ASP A 408 7.73 14.93 24.53
C ASP A 408 8.05 15.75 23.26
N ARG A 409 7.34 15.45 22.17
CA ARG A 409 7.45 16.05 20.85
C ARG A 409 6.29 17.04 20.72
N PRO A 410 6.58 18.35 20.66
CA PRO A 410 5.54 19.30 20.38
C PRO A 410 5.12 19.11 18.92
N ASP A 411 3.92 18.58 18.70
CA ASP A 411 3.42 18.42 17.35
C ASP A 411 3.04 19.78 16.79
N LEU A 412 3.75 20.17 15.73
CA LEU A 412 3.57 21.44 15.02
C LEU A 412 2.13 21.61 14.55
N THR A 413 1.51 20.51 14.11
CA THR A 413 0.13 20.45 13.60
C THR A 413 -0.90 20.90 14.63
N VAL A 414 -0.73 20.51 15.89
CA VAL A 414 -1.61 20.90 17.00
C VAL A 414 -1.51 22.41 17.25
N ARG A 415 -0.31 22.99 17.13
CA ARG A 415 -0.08 24.42 17.37
C ARG A 415 -0.49 25.30 16.19
N THR A 416 -0.54 24.77 14.96
CA THR A 416 -1.01 25.51 13.78
C THR A 416 -2.54 25.52 13.65
N TYR A 417 -3.25 24.57 14.26
CA TYR A 417 -4.70 24.47 14.16
C TYR A 417 -5.46 25.75 14.54
N PRO A 418 -5.12 26.46 15.65
CA PRO A 418 -5.80 27.70 16.00
C PRO A 418 -5.66 28.80 14.95
N TRP A 419 -4.53 28.84 14.25
CA TRP A 419 -4.30 29.81 13.17
C TRP A 419 -5.20 29.54 11.98
N ILE A 420 -5.31 28.29 11.55
CA ILE A 420 -6.17 27.89 10.44
C ILE A 420 -7.62 28.23 10.78
N PHE A 421 -8.07 27.87 11.98
CA PHE A 421 -9.43 28.17 12.43
C PHE A 421 -9.70 29.68 12.48
N ALA A 422 -8.80 30.47 13.08
CA ALA A 422 -8.99 31.92 13.18
C ALA A 422 -9.02 32.59 11.80
N VAL A 423 -8.21 32.12 10.85
CA VAL A 423 -8.23 32.59 9.45
C VAL A 423 -9.56 32.27 8.79
N ASP A 424 -10.06 31.05 8.93
CA ASP A 424 -11.34 30.64 8.34
C ASP A 424 -12.51 31.43 8.92
N VAL A 425 -12.52 31.65 10.23
CA VAL A 425 -13.55 32.46 10.89
C VAL A 425 -13.47 33.93 10.46
N ALA A 426 -12.28 34.52 10.41
CA ALA A 426 -12.10 35.89 9.93
C ALA A 426 -12.55 36.04 8.49
N LYS A 427 -12.25 35.05 7.64
CA LYS A 427 -12.68 35.03 6.24
C LYS A 427 -14.21 34.96 6.13
N ILE A 428 -14.86 34.08 6.89
CA ILE A 428 -16.32 33.94 6.87
C ILE A 428 -16.98 35.21 7.40
N GLY A 429 -16.51 35.76 8.53
CA GLY A 429 -17.02 37.02 9.08
C GLY A 429 -16.82 38.20 8.12
N GLY A 430 -15.69 38.25 7.41
CA GLY A 430 -15.47 39.23 6.35
C GLY A 430 -16.49 39.11 5.23
N LEU A 431 -16.78 37.89 4.77
CA LEU A 431 -17.80 37.66 3.74
C LEU A 431 -19.22 38.00 4.24
N GLU A 432 -19.53 37.71 5.50
CA GLU A 432 -20.82 38.03 6.13
C GLU A 432 -21.01 39.55 6.22
N THR A 433 -20.04 40.30 6.71
CA THR A 433 -20.14 41.77 6.78
C THR A 433 -20.26 42.44 5.40
N VAL A 434 -19.63 41.87 4.37
CA VAL A 434 -19.80 42.34 2.99
C VAL A 434 -21.21 42.02 2.49
N ALA A 435 -21.72 40.82 2.75
CA ALA A 435 -23.09 40.45 2.40
C ALA A 435 -24.12 41.36 3.10
N GLU A 436 -23.98 41.59 4.41
CA GLU A 436 -24.85 42.50 5.17
C GLU A 436 -24.82 43.93 4.61
N ARG A 437 -23.65 44.44 4.20
CA ARG A 437 -23.55 45.76 3.57
C ARG A 437 -24.19 45.82 2.19
N ILE A 438 -24.11 44.75 1.41
CA ILE A 438 -24.78 44.66 0.11
C ILE A 438 -26.29 44.62 0.30
N GLU A 439 -26.79 43.81 1.24
CA GLU A 439 -28.21 43.73 1.59
C GLU A 439 -28.74 45.08 2.11
N ALA A 440 -28.02 45.72 3.04
CA ALA A 440 -28.38 47.05 3.52
C ALA A 440 -28.34 48.10 2.40
N GLY A 441 -27.37 48.02 1.50
CA GLY A 441 -27.30 48.87 0.31
C GLY A 441 -28.49 48.66 -0.64
N GLN A 442 -28.91 47.42 -0.84
CA GLN A 442 -30.08 47.08 -1.65
C GLN A 442 -31.37 47.60 -1.01
N VAL A 443 -31.56 47.40 0.29
CA VAL A 443 -32.74 47.92 1.02
C VAL A 443 -32.79 49.45 0.94
N ASN A 444 -31.66 50.12 1.10
CA ASN A 444 -31.61 51.58 0.95
C ASN A 444 -31.92 52.03 -0.49
N LEU A 445 -31.47 51.28 -1.49
CA LEU A 445 -31.80 51.54 -2.91
C LEU A 445 -33.30 51.39 -3.13
N GLU A 446 -33.90 50.28 -2.68
CA GLU A 446 -35.33 50.05 -2.76
C GLU A 446 -36.13 51.17 -2.07
N GLN A 447 -35.73 51.58 -0.86
CA GLN A 447 -36.34 52.70 -0.13
C GLN A 447 -36.23 54.04 -0.89
N SER A 448 -35.08 54.31 -1.51
CA SER A 448 -34.91 55.51 -2.32
C SER A 448 -35.73 55.47 -3.61
N MET A 449 -35.87 54.30 -4.24
CA MET A 449 -36.69 54.11 -5.42
C MET A 449 -38.17 54.29 -5.10
N THR A 450 -38.65 53.75 -3.99
CA THR A 450 -40.04 53.98 -3.53
C THR A 450 -40.26 55.45 -3.20
N ALA A 451 -39.31 56.12 -2.53
CA ALA A 451 -39.42 57.56 -2.25
C ALA A 451 -39.48 58.39 -3.53
N VAL A 452 -38.71 58.03 -4.58
CA VAL A 452 -38.77 58.70 -5.88
C VAL A 452 -40.11 58.44 -6.58
N GLN A 453 -40.63 57.22 -6.53
CA GLN A 453 -41.97 56.89 -7.05
C GLN A 453 -43.06 57.69 -6.33
N GLU A 454 -43.00 57.78 -5.00
CA GLU A 454 -43.92 58.60 -4.21
C GLU A 454 -43.84 60.09 -4.61
N MET A 455 -42.63 60.63 -4.80
CA MET A 455 -42.44 61.99 -5.29
C MET A 455 -43.01 62.17 -6.71
N ALA A 456 -42.85 61.19 -7.60
CA ALA A 456 -43.40 61.24 -8.96
C ALA A 456 -44.94 61.28 -8.95
N VAL A 457 -45.57 60.46 -8.10
CA VAL A 457 -47.02 60.48 -7.87
C VAL A 457 -47.48 61.85 -7.34
N LEU A 458 -46.78 62.43 -6.36
CA LEU A 458 -47.10 63.74 -5.81
C LEU A 458 -46.92 64.89 -6.82
N LEU A 459 -45.99 64.74 -7.76
CA LEU A 459 -45.76 65.70 -8.85
C LEU A 459 -46.78 65.56 -9.99
N GLY A 460 -47.75 64.63 -9.89
CA GLY A 460 -48.77 64.41 -10.91
C GLY A 460 -48.21 63.77 -12.19
N VAL A 461 -47.02 63.17 -12.13
CA VAL A 461 -46.54 62.28 -13.17
C VAL A 461 -47.18 60.93 -12.89
N GLU A 462 -48.48 60.81 -13.19
CA GLU A 462 -49.11 59.51 -13.29
C GLU A 462 -48.38 58.74 -14.39
N ASP A 463 -47.85 57.57 -14.02
CA ASP A 463 -47.25 56.63 -14.93
C ASP A 463 -48.39 56.09 -15.82
N GLU A 464 -48.61 56.70 -16.99
CA GLU A 464 -49.40 56.11 -18.08
C GLU A 464 -48.66 54.88 -18.66
N MET A 465 -48.28 53.93 -17.80
CA MET A 465 -47.55 52.71 -18.15
C MET A 465 -48.14 51.53 -17.37
N THR A 466 -49.45 51.38 -17.39
CA THR A 466 -50.08 50.06 -17.26
C THR A 466 -51.03 49.87 -18.42
N GLU A 467 -50.50 49.39 -19.55
CA GLU A 467 -51.08 48.35 -20.42
C GLU A 467 -50.13 48.11 -21.61
N GLU A 468 -48.99 47.45 -21.39
CA GLU A 468 -48.37 46.68 -22.47
C GLU A 468 -47.92 45.32 -21.96
N LYS A 469 -48.81 44.38 -22.26
CA LYS A 469 -48.71 42.95 -22.01
C LYS A 469 -47.90 42.36 -23.15
N THR A 470 -46.57 42.43 -23.09
CA THR A 470 -45.68 41.69 -24.01
C THR A 470 -44.45 41.14 -23.28
N ASP A 471 -44.43 39.81 -23.20
CA ASP A 471 -43.28 38.92 -23.32
C ASP A 471 -42.16 38.98 -22.27
N ALA A 472 -42.43 38.34 -21.14
CA ALA A 472 -41.47 37.94 -20.11
C ALA A 472 -40.55 36.76 -20.54
N THR A 473 -40.10 36.71 -21.79
CA THR A 473 -39.25 35.60 -22.30
C THR A 473 -37.94 36.02 -22.97
N GLU A 474 -37.62 37.33 -23.08
CA GLU A 474 -36.40 37.78 -23.79
C GLU A 474 -35.31 38.41 -22.91
N LEU A 475 -35.56 38.63 -21.61
CA LEU A 475 -34.59 39.27 -20.69
C LEU A 475 -33.62 38.29 -20.01
N THR A 476 -33.82 36.98 -20.14
CA THR A 476 -32.90 35.97 -19.57
C THR A 476 -31.77 35.56 -20.51
N THR A 477 -31.87 35.84 -21.82
CA THR A 477 -30.83 35.47 -22.81
C THR A 477 -29.71 36.50 -22.92
N THR A 478 -29.96 37.76 -22.60
CA THR A 478 -28.97 38.85 -22.74
C THR A 478 -28.01 38.99 -21.55
N ILE A 479 -28.31 38.35 -20.41
CA ILE A 479 -27.45 38.40 -19.21
C ILE A 479 -26.39 37.29 -19.25
N GLU A 480 -26.69 36.12 -19.84
CA GLU A 480 -25.73 35.03 -20.01
C GLU A 480 -24.66 35.37 -21.06
N GLU A 481 -25.00 36.06 -22.16
CA GLU A 481 -24.04 36.45 -23.21
C GLU A 481 -23.04 37.53 -22.73
N ARG A 482 -23.38 38.29 -21.67
CA ARG A 482 -22.52 39.34 -21.11
C ARG A 482 -21.51 38.80 -20.08
N LEU A 483 -21.70 37.59 -19.56
CA LEU A 483 -20.80 36.97 -18.59
C LEU A 483 -19.70 36.11 -19.24
N GLU A 484 -19.94 35.56 -20.43
CA GLU A 484 -18.94 34.77 -21.18
C GLU A 484 -17.80 35.65 -21.74
N ASN A 485 -18.10 36.90 -22.15
CA ASN A 485 -17.12 37.81 -22.77
C ASN A 485 -16.14 38.48 -21.79
N ARG A 486 -16.22 38.20 -20.48
CA ARG A 486 -15.34 38.80 -19.46
C ARG A 486 -14.19 37.90 -19.00
N ARG A 487 -14.09 36.65 -19.50
CA ARG A 487 -13.00 35.72 -19.14
C ARG A 487 -11.79 35.73 -20.08
N GLU A 488 -11.85 36.45 -21.20
CA GLU A 488 -10.74 36.55 -22.14
C GLU A 488 -10.27 37.99 -22.31
N LYS A 489 -9.32 38.41 -21.45
CA LYS A 489 -8.27 39.43 -21.67
C LYS A 489 -7.84 40.03 -20.33
N LEU A 490 -7.03 39.29 -19.58
CA LEU A 490 -6.05 39.90 -18.68
C LEU A 490 -4.66 39.73 -19.31
N GLY A 491 -4.24 40.77 -20.01
CA GLY A 491 -2.92 40.84 -20.60
C GLY A 491 -2.70 42.18 -21.28
N ARG A 492 -1.80 42.98 -20.67
CA ARG A 492 -1.04 44.09 -21.24
C ARG A 492 -1.61 45.51 -21.05
N THR A 493 -0.94 46.19 -20.13
CA THR A 493 -0.58 47.61 -20.07
C THR A 493 -0.68 48.39 -21.39
N SER A 494 -1.26 49.61 -21.34
CA SER A 494 -0.73 50.84 -21.96
C SER A 494 -1.80 51.94 -21.95
N SER A 495 -1.50 53.05 -21.29
CA SER A 495 -2.13 54.36 -21.51
C SER A 495 -1.91 54.81 -22.96
N PRO A 496 -2.82 55.57 -23.58
CA PRO A 496 -2.60 57.01 -23.52
C PRO A 496 -3.87 57.89 -23.49
N THR A 497 -3.64 59.06 -22.90
CA THR A 497 -4.40 60.32 -22.96
C THR A 497 -5.07 60.62 -24.29
N LYS A 498 -6.36 60.96 -24.27
CA LYS A 498 -6.95 61.95 -25.17
C LYS A 498 -7.94 62.84 -24.42
N LYS A 499 -7.57 64.12 -24.36
CA LYS A 499 -8.46 65.24 -24.06
C LYS A 499 -9.54 65.29 -25.13
N THR A 500 -10.80 65.40 -24.74
CA THR A 500 -11.83 65.97 -25.64
C THR A 500 -12.80 66.75 -24.78
N ALA A 501 -12.97 68.00 -25.18
CA ALA A 501 -13.64 69.03 -24.43
C ALA A 501 -15.17 68.82 -24.37
N LEU A 502 -15.70 69.27 -23.24
CA LEU A 502 -17.10 69.56 -22.93
C LEU A 502 -17.95 70.04 -24.12
N SER A 503 -19.11 69.43 -24.29
CA SER A 503 -20.32 70.19 -24.65
C SER A 503 -21.21 70.24 -23.42
N GLN A 504 -21.27 71.43 -22.83
CA GLN A 504 -22.10 71.75 -21.68
C GLN A 504 -23.54 71.86 -22.16
N THR A 505 -24.40 70.90 -21.83
CA THR A 505 -25.84 71.12 -21.83
C THR A 505 -26.21 71.75 -20.48
N ARG A 506 -26.65 73.00 -20.59
CA ARG A 506 -27.05 73.88 -19.49
C ARG A 506 -28.39 73.36 -18.94
N GLY A 507 -28.41 72.75 -17.77
CA GLY A 507 -29.68 72.45 -17.10
C GLY A 507 -29.76 71.26 -16.15
N ASP A 508 -28.66 70.60 -15.77
CA ASP A 508 -28.74 69.46 -14.83
C ASP A 508 -28.18 69.83 -13.44
N PRO A 509 -29.00 69.88 -12.37
CA PRO A 509 -28.54 70.21 -11.01
C PRO A 509 -27.54 69.19 -10.43
N TRP A 510 -27.38 68.04 -11.07
CA TRP A 510 -26.49 66.96 -10.64
C TRP A 510 -25.04 67.07 -11.14
N ALA A 511 -24.73 68.03 -12.01
CA ALA A 511 -23.37 68.22 -12.54
C ALA A 511 -22.35 68.77 -11.50
N THR A 512 -22.78 69.05 -10.27
CA THR A 512 -21.93 69.60 -9.19
C THR A 512 -21.52 68.58 -8.13
N LEU A 513 -22.03 67.35 -8.16
CA LEU A 513 -21.67 66.33 -7.17
C LEU A 513 -20.55 65.40 -7.67
N HIS A 514 -19.37 65.95 -7.94
CA HIS A 514 -18.16 65.14 -8.07
C HIS A 514 -17.56 64.90 -6.68
N GLY A 515 -17.71 63.68 -6.19
CA GLY A 515 -17.15 63.22 -4.92
C GLY A 515 -15.63 63.13 -4.95
N ASN A 516 -14.98 64.15 -4.38
CA ASN A 516 -13.61 64.05 -3.88
C ASN A 516 -13.65 64.11 -2.36
N LEU A 517 -13.87 62.97 -1.71
CA LEU A 517 -13.62 62.78 -0.29
C LEU A 517 -12.55 61.70 -0.14
N GLY A 518 -11.36 62.12 0.26
CA GLY A 518 -10.29 61.22 0.67
C GLY A 518 -8.92 61.71 0.26
N LEU A 519 -8.33 62.59 1.08
CA LEU A 519 -6.89 62.72 1.34
C LEU A 519 -6.74 63.72 2.49
N ILE A 520 -6.97 63.25 3.71
CA ILE A 520 -6.49 63.92 4.93
C ILE A 520 -5.06 63.40 5.16
N GLY A 521 -4.14 64.35 5.22
CA GLY A 521 -2.70 64.13 5.24
C GLY A 521 -2.17 63.46 6.50
N HIS A 522 -0.95 62.94 6.35
CA HIS A 522 -0.05 62.60 7.43
C HIS A 522 0.32 63.84 8.23
N ASP A 523 0.24 63.75 9.55
CA ASP A 523 0.95 64.64 10.46
C ASP A 523 2.34 64.05 10.73
N ASP A 524 3.36 64.82 10.38
CA ASP A 524 4.74 64.70 10.83
C ASP A 524 4.84 65.08 12.31
N VAL A 525 5.67 64.37 13.08
CA VAL A 525 6.25 64.88 14.35
C VAL A 525 7.73 64.48 14.39
N PRO A 526 8.65 65.40 14.74
CA PRO A 526 10.09 65.13 14.86
C PRO A 526 10.49 64.24 16.04
#